data_AF-A0A723T8A2-F1
#
_entry.id   AF-A0A723T8A2-F1
#
_cell.length_a   1.000
_cell.length_b   1.000
_cell.length_c   1.000
_cell.angle_alpha   90.00
_cell.angle_beta   90.00
_cell.angle_gamma   90.00
#
_symmetry.space_group_name_H-M   'P 1'
#
loop_
_entity.id
_entity.type
_entity.pdbx_description
1 polymer ?
#
loop_
_entity_poly.entity_id
_entity_poly.type
_entity_poly.pdbx_seq_one_letter_code
_entity_poly.pdbx_strand_id
1 'polypeptide(L)'
;GSDAFLEAGKPGCHHLQPGGGCIYLDADMLLTDKLGTLYLPDGIAIHVSRKDNHVSLENGIIAVNRSEHPALIKGLEIMHSKPYGDPYNDWLSKGLRHYFDGSHIQDYDAFCDFIEFKHENIIMNTSSLTASSWR
;
A
#
# COMPACT_ATOMS: atom_id res chain seq x y z
N GLY A 1 9.92 1.63 6.73
CA GLY A 1 10.59 1.60 5.41
C GLY A 1 11.85 0.76 5.51
N SER A 2 12.84 1.02 4.67
CA SER A 2 14.13 0.31 4.66
C SER A 2 14.88 0.39 6.00
N ASP A 3 14.69 1.47 6.76
CA ASP A 3 15.31 1.68 8.08
C ASP A 3 15.06 0.52 9.06
N ALA A 4 13.92 -0.17 8.96
CA ALA A 4 13.59 -1.31 9.80
C ALA A 4 14.55 -2.51 9.59
N PHE A 5 15.10 -2.68 8.37
CA PHE A 5 16.10 -3.72 8.10
C PHE A 5 17.43 -3.39 8.78
N LEU A 6 17.81 -2.10 8.77
CA LEU A 6 19.03 -1.61 9.39
C LEU A 6 18.92 -1.70 10.92
N GLU A 7 17.80 -1.26 11.48
CA GLU A 7 17.49 -1.33 12.91
C GLU A 7 17.48 -2.78 13.43
N ALA A 8 16.93 -3.71 12.64
CA ALA A 8 16.92 -5.13 12.98
C ALA A 8 18.29 -5.83 12.81
N GLY A 9 19.35 -5.09 12.45
CA GLY A 9 20.70 -5.62 12.30
C GLY A 9 20.84 -6.66 11.18
N LYS A 10 20.05 -6.55 10.11
CA LYS A 10 20.07 -7.53 9.02
C LYS A 10 21.40 -7.47 8.24
N PRO A 11 22.16 -8.57 8.14
CA PRO A 11 23.41 -8.59 7.38
C PRO A 11 23.13 -8.51 5.88
N GLY A 12 24.05 -7.93 5.11
CA GLY A 12 23.95 -7.88 3.64
C GLY A 12 23.07 -6.77 3.05
N CYS A 13 22.43 -5.94 3.89
CA CYS A 13 21.53 -4.86 3.48
C CYS A 13 22.25 -3.54 3.08
N HIS A 14 23.51 -3.58 2.66
CA HIS A 14 24.33 -2.39 2.36
C HIS A 14 23.82 -1.56 1.16
N HIS A 15 22.95 -2.13 0.33
CA HIS A 15 22.33 -1.46 -0.80
C HIS A 15 21.06 -0.68 -0.41
N LEU A 16 20.51 -0.92 0.80
CA LEU A 16 19.37 -0.16 1.30
C LEU A 16 19.86 1.19 1.81
N GLN A 17 19.18 2.25 1.38
CA GLN A 17 19.48 3.60 1.82
C GLN A 17 18.69 3.93 3.09
N PRO A 18 19.28 4.62 4.07
CA PRO A 18 18.51 5.25 5.14
C PRO A 18 17.43 6.16 4.56
N GLY A 19 16.22 6.11 5.11
CA GLY A 19 15.07 6.80 4.52
C GLY A 19 14.40 6.07 3.35
N GLY A 20 14.92 4.90 2.95
CA GLY A 20 14.46 4.16 1.79
C GLY A 20 13.04 3.59 1.92
N GLY A 21 12.41 3.35 0.76
CA GLY A 21 11.07 2.78 0.63
C GLY A 21 10.93 1.32 1.05
N CYS A 22 9.77 0.75 0.73
CA CYS A 22 9.45 -0.68 0.89
C CYS A 22 8.24 -1.04 0.00
N ILE A 23 8.16 -2.29 -0.45
CA ILE A 23 6.98 -2.85 -1.09
C ILE A 23 6.48 -3.98 -0.21
N TYR A 24 5.37 -3.74 0.49
CA TYR A 24 4.61 -4.78 1.19
C TYR A 24 3.73 -5.52 0.19
N LEU A 25 3.71 -6.84 0.27
CA LEU A 25 2.86 -7.74 -0.51
C LEU A 25 2.28 -8.79 0.46
N ASP A 26 0.98 -9.04 0.39
CA ASP A 26 0.39 -10.22 1.00
C ASP A 26 1.04 -11.48 0.41
N ALA A 27 1.11 -12.55 1.20
CA ALA A 27 1.81 -13.78 0.80
C ALA A 27 1.16 -14.50 -0.40
N ASP A 28 -0.08 -14.14 -0.73
CA ASP A 28 -0.84 -14.68 -1.86
C ASP A 28 -0.72 -13.82 -3.15
N MET A 29 0.16 -12.82 -3.14
CA MET A 29 0.60 -12.06 -4.32
C MET A 29 1.70 -12.83 -5.04
N LEU A 30 1.31 -13.66 -6.02
CA LEU A 30 2.22 -14.59 -6.69
C LEU A 30 3.05 -13.88 -7.78
N LEU A 31 4.34 -13.76 -7.53
CA LEU A 31 5.33 -13.24 -8.48
C LEU A 31 5.58 -14.25 -9.60
N THR A 32 5.45 -13.80 -10.86
CA THR A 32 5.72 -14.62 -12.04
C THR A 32 7.06 -14.30 -12.70
N ASP A 33 7.61 -13.10 -12.45
CA ASP A 33 8.96 -12.66 -12.86
C ASP A 33 9.38 -11.45 -12.00
N LYS A 34 10.56 -10.87 -12.27
CA LYS A 34 11.06 -9.65 -11.64
C LYS A 34 10.13 -8.46 -11.88
N LEU A 35 10.10 -7.54 -10.90
CA LEU A 35 9.27 -6.33 -10.97
C LEU A 35 9.96 -5.15 -11.68
N GLY A 36 11.29 -5.17 -11.81
CA GLY A 36 12.02 -4.03 -12.38
C GLY A 36 11.87 -2.75 -11.57
N THR A 37 11.82 -1.60 -12.25
CA THR A 37 11.63 -0.28 -11.64
C THR A 37 10.17 0.14 -11.75
N LEU A 38 9.59 0.58 -10.63
CA LEU A 38 8.21 1.01 -10.54
C LEU A 38 8.10 2.54 -10.54
N TYR A 39 7.04 3.06 -11.17
CA TYR A 39 6.70 4.49 -11.18
C TYR A 39 5.31 4.65 -10.56
N LEU A 40 5.25 5.29 -9.40
CA LEU A 40 4.03 5.39 -8.58
C LEU A 40 3.66 6.86 -8.38
N PRO A 41 2.36 7.22 -8.27
CA PRO A 41 1.95 8.59 -8.01
C PRO A 41 2.49 9.06 -6.67
N ASP A 42 3.32 10.11 -6.72
CA ASP A 42 4.06 10.65 -5.58
C ASP A 42 4.86 9.61 -4.78
N GLY A 43 5.18 8.47 -5.40
CA GLY A 43 5.93 7.40 -4.76
C GLY A 43 5.12 6.47 -3.86
N ILE A 44 3.78 6.46 -3.94
CA ILE A 44 2.92 5.49 -3.24
C ILE A 44 1.86 4.88 -4.16
N ALA A 45 1.59 3.58 -4.01
CA ALA A 45 0.45 2.90 -4.63
C ALA A 45 0.02 1.71 -3.77
N ILE A 46 -1.25 1.31 -3.88
CA ILE A 46 -1.83 0.23 -3.08
C ILE A 46 -2.61 -0.78 -3.92
N HIS A 47 -2.92 -1.94 -3.34
CA HIS A 47 -3.86 -2.85 -3.96
C HIS A 47 -5.25 -2.22 -4.09
N VAL A 48 -5.91 -2.43 -5.21
CA VAL A 48 -7.32 -2.14 -5.42
C VAL A 48 -8.01 -3.45 -5.75
N SER A 49 -8.98 -3.86 -4.93
CA SER A 49 -9.84 -4.99 -5.23
C SER A 49 -11.00 -4.54 -6.09
N ARG A 50 -11.30 -5.34 -7.13
CA ARG A 50 -12.42 -5.12 -8.05
C ARG A 50 -13.22 -6.42 -8.11
N LYS A 51 -14.30 -6.50 -7.33
CA LYS A 51 -15.12 -7.71 -7.20
C LYS A 51 -16.60 -7.36 -7.20
N ASP A 52 -17.40 -8.10 -7.98
CA ASP A 52 -18.86 -7.97 -8.01
C ASP A 52 -19.35 -6.52 -8.24
N ASN A 53 -18.69 -5.78 -9.15
CA ASN A 53 -18.92 -4.34 -9.42
C ASN A 53 -18.60 -3.39 -8.26
N HIS A 54 -17.94 -3.86 -7.22
CA HIS A 54 -17.40 -3.04 -6.14
C HIS A 54 -15.90 -2.86 -6.31
N VAL A 55 -15.47 -1.60 -6.16
CA VAL A 55 -14.06 -1.22 -6.09
C VAL A 55 -13.75 -0.90 -4.63
N SER A 56 -12.60 -1.34 -4.12
CA SER A 56 -12.13 -0.98 -2.79
C SER A 56 -10.61 -0.82 -2.75
N LEU A 57 -10.16 0.19 -2.01
CA LEU A 57 -8.77 0.32 -1.57
C LEU A 57 -8.45 -0.81 -0.58
N GLU A 58 -7.43 -1.62 -0.86
CA GLU A 58 -7.02 -2.75 -0.04
C GLU A 58 -5.57 -2.61 0.42
N ASN A 59 -5.23 -3.22 1.56
CA ASN A 59 -3.89 -3.15 2.14
C ASN A 59 -2.99 -4.33 1.75
N GLY A 60 -3.44 -5.24 0.87
CA GLY A 60 -2.65 -6.41 0.46
C GLY A 60 -1.43 -6.08 -0.39
N ILE A 61 -1.35 -4.87 -0.94
CA ILE A 61 -0.12 -4.29 -1.49
C ILE A 61 -0.01 -2.87 -0.94
N ILE A 62 1.16 -2.52 -0.40
CA ILE A 62 1.49 -1.12 -0.04
C ILE A 62 2.93 -0.87 -0.50
N ALA A 63 3.07 -0.14 -1.60
CA ALA A 63 4.37 0.27 -2.12
C ALA A 63 4.63 1.73 -1.78
N VAL A 64 5.78 2.02 -1.17
CA VAL A 64 6.25 3.38 -0.88
C VAL A 64 7.70 3.54 -1.30
N ASN A 65 8.06 4.69 -1.88
CA ASN A 65 9.42 4.99 -2.32
C ASN A 65 10.35 5.48 -1.19
N ARG A 66 9.79 5.88 -0.04
CA ARG A 66 10.52 6.41 1.12
C ARG A 66 9.91 5.94 2.44
N SER A 67 10.71 5.93 3.50
CA SER A 67 10.21 5.81 4.86
C SER A 67 9.42 7.07 5.26
N GLU A 68 8.55 6.92 6.26
CA GLU A 68 7.67 7.99 6.74
C GLU A 68 6.90 8.70 5.62
N HIS A 69 6.40 7.92 4.64
CA HIS A 69 5.67 8.48 3.51
C HIS A 69 4.51 9.36 4.01
N PRO A 70 4.38 10.63 3.54
CA PRO A 70 3.43 11.59 4.09
C PRO A 70 1.97 11.09 4.12
N ALA A 71 1.54 10.33 3.12
CA ALA A 71 0.21 9.72 3.12
C ALA A 71 -0.05 8.75 4.29
N LEU A 72 0.96 7.95 4.67
CA LEU A 72 0.84 7.00 5.79
C LEU A 72 0.97 7.74 7.14
N ILE A 73 1.77 8.80 7.20
CA ILE A 73 1.82 9.69 8.37
C ILE A 73 0.47 10.37 8.57
N LYS A 74 -0.20 10.80 7.48
CA LYS A 74 -1.54 11.37 7.56
C LYS A 74 -2.56 10.38 8.12
N GLY A 75 -2.48 9.12 7.70
CA GLY A 75 -3.24 8.02 8.29
C GLY A 75 -3.01 7.87 9.79
N LEU A 76 -1.75 7.94 10.21
CA LEU A 76 -1.36 7.83 11.62
C LEU A 76 -1.87 9.03 12.44
N GLU A 77 -1.81 10.25 11.90
CA GLU A 77 -2.42 11.44 12.50
C GLU A 77 -3.93 11.23 12.74
N ILE A 78 -4.65 10.69 11.76
CA ILE A 78 -6.08 10.39 11.89
C ILE A 78 -6.31 9.37 13.01
N MET A 79 -5.55 8.28 13.04
CA MET A 79 -5.65 7.27 14.11
C MET A 79 -5.38 7.85 15.50
N HIS A 80 -4.35 8.69 15.64
CA HIS A 80 -4.04 9.35 16.91
C HIS A 80 -5.17 10.29 17.38
N SER A 81 -5.92 10.88 16.46
CA SER A 81 -7.04 11.78 16.79
C SER A 81 -8.34 11.06 17.11
N LYS A 82 -8.50 9.80 16.70
CA LYS A 82 -9.76 9.05 16.82
C LYS A 82 -9.72 8.05 17.99
N PRO A 83 -10.76 8.02 18.85
CA PRO A 83 -10.79 7.08 19.98
C PRO A 83 -10.87 5.61 19.57
N TYR A 84 -11.42 5.32 18.38
CA TYR A 84 -11.57 3.97 17.82
C TYR A 84 -11.05 3.93 16.38
N GLY A 85 -9.81 4.38 16.17
CA GLY A 85 -9.19 4.37 14.85
C GLY A 85 -9.00 2.94 14.34
N ASP A 86 -9.55 2.64 13.17
CA ASP A 86 -9.35 1.37 12.49
C ASP A 86 -8.12 1.42 11.57
N PRO A 87 -7.10 0.56 11.75
CA PRO A 87 -5.90 0.58 10.93
C PRO A 87 -6.19 0.44 9.43
N TYR A 88 -7.22 -0.30 9.02
CA TYR A 88 -7.54 -0.47 7.62
C TYR A 88 -8.26 0.76 7.02
N ASN A 89 -9.38 1.13 7.61
CA ASN A 89 -10.26 2.17 7.11
C ASN A 89 -9.76 3.59 7.42
N ASP A 90 -9.21 3.83 8.63
CA ASP A 90 -8.76 5.16 9.04
C ASP A 90 -7.31 5.44 8.64
N TRP A 91 -6.37 4.53 8.94
CA TRP A 91 -4.97 4.76 8.59
C TRP A 91 -4.72 4.70 7.09
N LEU A 92 -5.15 3.64 6.41
CA LEU A 92 -4.86 3.53 4.98
C LEU A 92 -5.86 4.34 4.14
N SER A 93 -7.13 3.95 4.13
CA SER A 93 -8.11 4.50 3.18
C SER A 93 -8.35 6.01 3.40
N LYS A 94 -8.62 6.45 4.64
CA LYS A 94 -8.79 7.89 4.92
C LYS A 94 -7.49 8.66 4.88
N GLY A 95 -6.36 8.07 5.30
CA GLY A 95 -5.04 8.69 5.20
C GLY A 95 -4.68 9.06 3.75
N LEU A 96 -4.81 8.10 2.83
CA LEU A 96 -4.59 8.30 1.40
C LEU A 96 -5.51 9.37 0.82
N ARG A 97 -6.81 9.30 1.10
CA ARG A 97 -7.80 10.27 0.59
C ARG A 97 -7.60 11.67 1.15
N HIS A 98 -7.12 11.81 2.39
CA HIS A 98 -6.74 13.11 2.94
C HIS A 98 -5.47 13.66 2.31
N TYR A 99 -4.47 12.80 2.08
CA TYR A 99 -3.19 13.21 1.55
C TYR A 99 -3.26 13.70 0.11
N PHE A 100 -3.94 12.93 -0.75
CA PHE A 100 -4.14 13.29 -2.15
C PHE A 100 -5.24 14.34 -2.34
N ASP A 101 -5.65 14.97 -1.25
CA ASP A 101 -6.69 15.98 -1.15
C ASP A 101 -7.98 15.48 -1.83
N GLY A 102 -8.89 14.89 -1.05
CA GLY A 102 -10.19 14.37 -1.50
C GLY A 102 -11.13 15.38 -2.20
N SER A 103 -10.57 16.48 -2.72
CA SER A 103 -11.14 17.60 -3.45
C SER A 103 -10.89 17.56 -4.97
N HIS A 104 -9.86 16.87 -5.50
CA HIS A 104 -9.61 16.86 -6.96
C HIS A 104 -10.22 15.66 -7.72
N ILE A 105 -10.46 14.55 -7.03
CA ILE A 105 -11.15 13.38 -7.58
C ILE A 105 -12.30 13.03 -6.63
N GLN A 106 -13.48 13.62 -6.88
CA GLN A 106 -14.70 13.29 -6.11
C GLN A 106 -15.18 11.85 -6.38
N ASP A 107 -14.78 11.30 -7.52
CA ASP A 107 -15.10 9.95 -7.95
C ASP A 107 -14.15 8.93 -7.27
N TYR A 108 -14.72 8.09 -6.41
CA TYR A 108 -13.95 7.08 -5.70
C TYR A 108 -13.30 6.07 -6.65
N ASP A 109 -13.95 5.72 -7.75
CA ASP A 109 -13.43 4.75 -8.71
C ASP A 109 -12.24 5.35 -9.47
N ALA A 110 -12.34 6.62 -9.85
CA ALA A 110 -11.21 7.34 -10.45
C ALA A 110 -10.03 7.51 -9.47
N PHE A 111 -10.30 7.68 -8.17
CA PHE A 111 -9.24 7.69 -7.16
C PHE A 111 -8.58 6.32 -7.04
N CYS A 112 -9.37 5.25 -7.07
CA CYS A 112 -8.86 3.89 -7.07
C CYS A 112 -8.00 3.63 -8.32
N ASP A 113 -8.44 4.02 -9.52
CA ASP A 113 -7.67 3.92 -10.75
C ASP A 113 -6.32 4.66 -10.68
N PHE A 114 -6.30 5.84 -10.04
CA PHE A 114 -5.11 6.66 -9.85
C PHE A 114 -4.09 6.00 -8.92
N ILE A 115 -4.55 5.43 -7.80
CA ILE A 115 -3.67 4.91 -6.74
C ILE A 115 -3.37 3.40 -6.86
N GLU A 116 -3.99 2.72 -7.82
CA GLU A 116 -3.87 1.27 -8.02
C GLU A 116 -2.44 0.87 -8.38
N PHE A 117 -1.88 -0.02 -7.57
CA PHE A 117 -0.67 -0.75 -7.88
C PHE A 117 -0.98 -1.78 -8.97
N LYS A 118 -0.46 -1.56 -10.18
CA LYS A 118 -0.58 -2.47 -11.32
C LYS A 118 0.76 -3.10 -11.65
N HIS A 119 0.79 -4.40 -11.86
CA HIS A 119 1.98 -5.09 -12.33
C HIS A 119 1.63 -6.38 -13.07
N GLU A 120 2.18 -6.57 -14.27
CA GLU A 120 1.92 -7.78 -15.08
C GLU A 120 2.50 -9.04 -14.45
N ASN A 121 3.64 -8.91 -13.76
CA ASN A 121 4.32 -10.04 -13.12
C ASN A 121 3.83 -10.39 -11.71
N ILE A 122 2.63 -9.93 -11.32
CA ILE A 122 2.00 -10.29 -10.04
C ILE A 122 0.59 -10.78 -10.31
N ILE A 123 0.32 -12.04 -9.98
CA ILE A 123 -1.02 -12.59 -9.88
C ILE A 123 -1.53 -12.28 -8.46
N MET A 124 -2.45 -11.33 -8.36
CA MET A 124 -2.87 -10.77 -7.07
C MET A 124 -3.94 -11.59 -6.37
N ASN A 125 -3.89 -11.60 -5.03
CA ASN A 125 -4.95 -12.12 -4.14
C ASN A 125 -5.38 -13.55 -4.47
N THR A 126 -4.41 -14.48 -4.58
CA THR A 126 -4.71 -15.88 -4.93
C THR A 126 -5.46 -16.64 -3.83
N SER A 127 -5.54 -16.10 -2.60
CA SER A 127 -6.43 -16.65 -1.55
C SER A 127 -7.91 -16.61 -1.95
N SER A 128 -8.30 -15.70 -2.85
CA SER A 128 -9.65 -15.63 -3.41
C SER A 128 -10.04 -16.88 -4.21
N LEU A 129 -9.07 -17.64 -4.73
CA LEU A 129 -9.28 -18.90 -5.43
C LEU A 129 -9.47 -20.10 -4.48
N THR A 130 -9.20 -19.90 -3.19
CA THR A 130 -9.27 -20.95 -2.16
C THR A 130 -10.07 -20.44 -0.98
N ALA A 131 -9.40 -20.00 0.08
CA ALA A 131 -9.99 -19.36 1.24
C ALA A 131 -9.00 -18.34 1.82
N SER A 132 -9.53 -17.32 2.50
CA SER A 132 -8.71 -16.41 3.29
C SER A 132 -8.00 -17.16 4.41
N SER A 133 -6.78 -16.73 4.75
CA SER A 133 -5.99 -17.30 5.84
C SER A 133 -6.41 -16.80 7.24
N TRP A 134 -7.35 -15.86 7.33
CA TRP A 134 -7.72 -15.19 8.58
C TRP A 134 -9.23 -14.89 8.74
N ARG A 135 -10.07 -15.29 7.77
CA ARG A 135 -11.54 -15.16 7.86
C ARG A 135 -12.20 -16.45 8.32
#